data_AF-A0A504YP85-F1
#
_entry.id   AF-A0A504YP85-F1
#
_cell.length_a   1.000
_cell.length_b   1.000
_cell.length_c   1.000
_cell.angle_alpha   90.00
_cell.angle_beta   90.00
_cell.angle_gamma   90.00
#
_symmetry.space_group_name_H-M   'P 1'
#
loop_
_entity.id
_entity.type
_entity.pdbx_description
1 polymer ?
#
loop_
_entity_poly.entity_id
_entity_poly.type
_entity_poly.pdbx_seq_one_letter_code
_entity_poly.pdbx_strand_id
1 'polypeptide(L)'
;MLDLKSDRCLVIRSGYNRPNLYYEVQLATGSVKGSVQEIRDLISSRFPNESGIVYCFSQKDTEDVARGLRELGLKAACYHANMEAVLRSQVHKQWFLEKINIIVATVAFGMGIDKPNVRFVLHYSTSKSLENYYQESGRAGRDAATAACVLIWRFSDLFRLASMVSAERTGLAKLYQMVEYCLDPVTCRRRLIARHLSDGSWSPTDCLKACDNCRRRDQAGLTERVSNLNVTNLIQATSELLINHQNRKQERVTGPKLVDLMVVNTEIRSVVNGVRWSARSRDDRRFFEYFVAWSLVNHWLKMEFHFTPYSTVCYVVPSRVPDQDVIMMPYAEDLEKTLKHRCEDQQDAGKIVTEPKKKKHCPNPVQTVHIDSDSD
;
A
#
# COMPACT_ATOMS: atom_id res chain seq x y z
N MET A 1 34.98 -27.13 -9.04
CA MET A 1 34.51 -26.39 -7.86
C MET A 1 35.29 -25.08 -7.86
N LEU A 2 34.63 -23.93 -7.84
CA LEU A 2 35.34 -22.64 -7.81
C LEU A 2 35.91 -22.48 -6.39
N ASP A 3 37.24 -22.49 -6.21
CA ASP A 3 37.97 -22.31 -4.93
C ASP A 3 37.78 -20.90 -4.31
N LEU A 4 36.53 -20.46 -4.19
CA LEU A 4 36.15 -19.19 -3.60
C LEU A 4 36.29 -19.29 -2.09
N LYS A 5 37.31 -18.61 -1.55
CA LYS A 5 37.49 -18.47 -0.09
C LYS A 5 36.45 -17.48 0.45
N SER A 6 35.60 -17.93 1.37
CA SER A 6 34.50 -17.15 1.94
C SER A 6 34.95 -15.92 2.72
N ASP A 7 36.22 -15.90 3.15
CA ASP A 7 36.87 -14.82 3.91
C ASP A 7 37.28 -13.60 3.06
N ARG A 8 37.20 -13.69 1.72
CA ARG A 8 37.55 -12.59 0.78
C ARG A 8 36.44 -12.31 -0.23
N CYS A 9 35.19 -12.30 0.23
CA CYS A 9 34.05 -12.01 -0.62
C CYS A 9 33.70 -10.51 -0.59
N LEU A 10 33.86 -9.82 -1.72
CA LEU A 10 33.33 -8.47 -1.89
C LEU A 10 31.81 -8.54 -1.99
N VAL A 11 31.11 -7.93 -1.03
CA VAL A 11 29.64 -7.84 -1.04
C VAL A 11 29.22 -6.45 -1.47
N ILE A 12 28.72 -6.33 -2.70
CA ILE A 12 28.15 -5.07 -3.23
C ILE A 12 26.64 -5.10 -3.00
N ARG A 13 26.10 -4.08 -2.34
CA ARG A 13 24.66 -3.88 -2.15
C ARG A 13 24.26 -2.55 -2.77
N SER A 14 23.35 -2.59 -3.73
CA SER A 14 22.69 -1.39 -4.23
C SER A 14 21.60 -0.93 -3.27
N GLY A 15 21.32 0.37 -3.22
CA GLY A 15 20.15 0.89 -2.50
C GLY A 15 18.84 0.32 -3.05
N TYR A 16 17.80 0.31 -2.21
CA TYR A 16 16.48 -0.21 -2.57
C TYR A 16 15.57 0.89 -3.16
N ASN A 17 15.97 2.16 -3.09
CA ASN A 17 15.13 3.25 -3.55
C ASN A 17 14.95 3.24 -5.08
N ARG A 18 13.70 3.32 -5.52
CA ARG A 18 13.31 3.57 -6.91
C ARG A 18 12.71 4.98 -6.99
N PRO A 19 13.48 6.01 -7.39
CA PRO A 19 13.04 7.40 -7.30
C PRO A 19 11.85 7.72 -8.22
N ASN A 20 11.68 6.96 -9.31
CA ASN A 20 10.61 7.15 -10.28
C ASN A 20 9.24 6.55 -9.88
N LEU A 21 9.17 5.84 -8.75
CA LEU A 21 7.91 5.20 -8.30
C LEU A 21 7.12 6.10 -7.34
N TYR A 22 5.83 6.25 -7.59
CA TYR A 22 4.93 6.93 -6.67
C TYR A 22 4.17 5.91 -5.82
N TYR A 23 4.30 5.96 -4.49
CA TYR A 23 3.62 5.03 -3.58
C TYR A 23 2.38 5.64 -2.93
N GLU A 24 1.27 4.91 -2.93
CA GLU A 24 -0.01 5.34 -2.36
C GLU A 24 -0.77 4.17 -1.74
N VAL A 25 -1.40 4.40 -0.58
CA VAL A 25 -2.37 3.47 0.00
C VAL A 25 -3.74 4.13 0.03
N GLN A 26 -4.73 3.49 -0.60
CA GLN A 26 -6.13 3.90 -0.59
C GLN A 26 -6.90 2.96 0.32
N LEU A 27 -7.60 3.52 1.31
CA LEU A 27 -8.54 2.75 2.12
C LEU A 27 -9.83 2.58 1.32
N ALA A 28 -10.18 1.34 0.97
CA ALA A 28 -11.44 1.05 0.32
C ALA A 28 -12.49 0.62 1.33
N THR A 29 -13.73 1.02 1.07
CA THR A 29 -14.89 0.60 1.84
C THR A 29 -16.03 0.17 0.96
N GLY A 30 -16.86 -0.72 1.49
CA GLY A 30 -18.01 -1.25 0.78
C GLY A 30 -17.73 -2.57 0.10
N SER A 31 -18.61 -2.95 -0.82
CA SER A 31 -18.60 -4.28 -1.41
C SER A 31 -17.48 -4.46 -2.44
N VAL A 32 -17.04 -5.71 -2.60
CA VAL A 32 -16.12 -6.19 -3.64
C VAL A 32 -16.50 -5.68 -5.05
N LYS A 33 -17.81 -5.57 -5.36
CA LYS A 33 -18.30 -5.07 -6.66
C LYS A 33 -18.02 -3.57 -6.86
N GLY A 34 -18.10 -2.76 -5.79
CA GLY A 34 -17.78 -1.33 -5.86
C GLY A 34 -16.30 -1.09 -6.18
N SER A 35 -15.43 -2.01 -5.73
CA SER A 35 -13.99 -1.86 -5.95
C SER A 35 -13.51 -2.08 -7.38
N VAL A 36 -14.22 -2.84 -8.21
CA VAL A 36 -13.86 -2.96 -9.64
C VAL A 36 -14.11 -1.65 -10.36
N GLN A 37 -15.22 -0.98 -10.03
CA GLN A 37 -15.58 0.33 -10.55
C GLN A 37 -14.56 1.40 -10.12
N GLU A 38 -14.13 1.38 -8.86
CA GLU A 38 -13.06 2.27 -8.35
C GLU A 38 -11.73 2.07 -9.10
N ILE A 39 -11.32 0.81 -9.34
CA ILE A 39 -10.12 0.51 -10.15
C ILE A 39 -10.28 1.06 -11.56
N ARG A 40 -11.44 0.84 -12.19
CA ARG A 40 -11.70 1.35 -13.53
C ARG A 40 -11.58 2.86 -13.58
N ASP A 41 -12.18 3.57 -12.63
CA ASP A 41 -12.15 5.04 -12.58
C ASP A 41 -10.72 5.56 -12.33
N LEU A 42 -9.95 4.88 -11.47
CA LEU A 42 -8.54 5.18 -11.24
C LEU A 42 -7.70 5.01 -12.51
N ILE A 43 -7.89 3.91 -13.24
CA ILE A 43 -7.15 3.61 -14.48
C ILE A 43 -7.53 4.61 -15.56
N SER A 44 -8.82 4.83 -15.80
CA SER A 44 -9.28 5.73 -16.85
C SER A 44 -8.89 7.19 -16.60
N SER A 45 -8.83 7.62 -15.34
CA SER A 45 -8.45 9.00 -14.99
C SER A 45 -6.93 9.23 -15.02
N ARG A 46 -6.13 8.30 -14.49
CA ARG A 46 -4.68 8.52 -14.29
C ARG A 46 -3.79 7.83 -15.31
N PHE A 47 -4.28 6.76 -15.94
CA PHE A 47 -3.48 5.87 -16.79
C PHE A 47 -4.22 5.48 -18.08
N PRO A 48 -4.79 6.45 -18.83
CA PRO A 48 -5.55 6.15 -20.03
C PRO A 48 -4.65 5.47 -21.07
N ASN A 49 -5.06 4.28 -21.53
CA ASN A 49 -4.33 3.46 -22.51
C ASN A 49 -2.90 3.04 -22.11
N GLU A 50 -2.53 3.17 -20.84
CA GLU A 50 -1.20 2.78 -20.36
C GLU A 50 -1.13 1.31 -19.95
N SER A 51 0.07 0.73 -19.99
CA SER A 51 0.30 -0.65 -19.54
C SER A 51 0.41 -0.75 -18.03
N GLY A 52 -0.29 -1.72 -17.43
CA GLY A 52 -0.26 -1.92 -15.99
C GLY A 52 -0.58 -3.33 -15.52
N ILE A 53 -0.36 -3.55 -14.22
CA ILE A 53 -0.61 -4.83 -13.54
C ILE A 53 -1.57 -4.57 -12.37
N VAL A 54 -2.55 -5.45 -12.18
CA VAL A 54 -3.45 -5.48 -11.02
C VAL A 54 -3.23 -6.79 -10.27
N TYR A 55 -2.62 -6.72 -9.08
CA TYR A 55 -2.40 -7.89 -8.23
C TYR A 55 -3.61 -8.21 -7.37
N CYS A 56 -4.04 -9.47 -7.40
CA CYS A 56 -5.16 -10.00 -6.64
C CYS A 56 -4.71 -11.14 -5.71
N PHE A 57 -5.48 -11.36 -4.64
CA PHE A 57 -5.21 -12.40 -3.65
C PHE A 57 -5.42 -13.82 -4.20
N SER A 58 -6.56 -14.08 -4.84
CA SER A 58 -6.92 -15.42 -5.33
C SER A 58 -7.08 -15.48 -6.86
N GLN A 59 -7.06 -16.70 -7.39
CA GLN A 59 -7.29 -16.94 -8.82
C GLN A 59 -8.69 -16.48 -9.24
N LYS A 60 -9.70 -16.79 -8.42
CA LYS A 60 -11.06 -16.31 -8.62
C LYS A 60 -11.14 -14.79 -8.68
N ASP A 61 -10.44 -14.08 -7.78
CA ASP A 61 -10.38 -12.62 -7.83
C ASP A 61 -9.79 -12.14 -9.17
N THR A 62 -8.76 -12.81 -9.70
CA THR A 62 -8.19 -12.41 -11.01
C THR A 62 -9.18 -12.55 -12.15
N GLU A 63 -9.97 -13.62 -12.17
CA GLU A 63 -10.99 -13.87 -13.19
C GLU A 63 -12.14 -12.86 -13.08
N ASP A 64 -12.65 -12.65 -11.85
CA ASP A 64 -13.75 -11.74 -11.56
C ASP A 64 -13.39 -10.28 -11.88
N VAL A 65 -12.21 -9.82 -11.44
CA VAL A 65 -11.74 -8.46 -11.70
C VAL A 65 -11.44 -8.26 -13.18
N ALA A 66 -10.76 -9.20 -13.85
CA ALA A 66 -10.49 -9.09 -15.29
C ALA A 66 -11.77 -9.03 -16.11
N ARG A 67 -12.77 -9.85 -15.78
CA ARG A 67 -14.09 -9.81 -16.40
C ARG A 67 -14.77 -8.46 -16.20
N GLY A 68 -14.86 -7.98 -14.96
CA GLY A 68 -15.51 -6.71 -14.67
C GLY A 68 -14.84 -5.51 -15.33
N LEU A 69 -13.49 -5.49 -15.41
CA LEU A 69 -12.78 -4.43 -16.14
C LEU A 69 -13.06 -4.47 -17.65
N ARG A 70 -13.16 -5.67 -18.25
CA ARG A 70 -13.55 -5.82 -19.66
C ARG A 70 -14.97 -5.36 -19.94
N GLU A 71 -15.92 -5.71 -19.07
CA GLU A 71 -17.31 -5.25 -19.16
C GLU A 71 -17.42 -3.73 -19.07
N LEU A 72 -16.49 -3.09 -18.35
CA LEU A 72 -16.36 -1.63 -18.26
C LEU A 72 -15.48 -1.01 -19.36
N GLY A 73 -15.12 -1.77 -20.40
CA GLY A 73 -14.45 -1.27 -21.61
C GLY A 73 -12.91 -1.25 -21.57
N LEU A 74 -12.28 -1.79 -20.53
CA LEU A 74 -10.81 -1.85 -20.44
C LEU A 74 -10.25 -3.14 -21.07
N LYS A 75 -9.08 -3.04 -21.70
CA LYS A 75 -8.37 -4.19 -22.28
C LYS A 75 -7.60 -4.95 -21.19
N ALA A 76 -8.30 -5.83 -20.49
CA ALA A 76 -7.77 -6.60 -19.35
C ALA A 76 -7.83 -8.12 -19.55
N ALA A 77 -6.81 -8.84 -19.08
CA ALA A 77 -6.78 -10.30 -19.04
C ALA A 77 -6.32 -10.83 -17.68
N CYS A 78 -6.83 -12.00 -17.28
CA CYS A 78 -6.39 -12.67 -16.06
C CYS A 78 -5.09 -13.45 -16.29
N TYR A 79 -4.30 -13.62 -15.22
CA TYR A 79 -3.11 -14.46 -15.20
C TYR A 79 -2.94 -15.16 -13.84
N HIS A 80 -3.08 -16.47 -13.79
CA HIS A 80 -2.85 -17.28 -12.58
C HIS A 80 -2.28 -18.66 -12.91
N ALA A 81 -1.84 -19.38 -11.87
CA ALA A 81 -1.10 -20.64 -12.02
C ALA A 81 -1.90 -21.77 -12.68
N ASN A 82 -3.23 -21.81 -12.49
CA ASN A 82 -4.09 -22.87 -13.05
C ASN A 82 -4.50 -22.65 -14.51
N MET A 83 -4.08 -21.55 -15.15
CA MET A 83 -4.30 -21.37 -16.58
C MET A 83 -3.39 -22.30 -17.39
N GLU A 84 -3.89 -22.75 -18.54
CA GLU A 84 -3.09 -23.51 -19.50
C GLU A 84 -1.84 -22.72 -19.92
N ALA A 85 -0.70 -23.41 -20.04
CA ALA A 85 0.58 -22.78 -20.35
C ALA A 85 0.55 -22.03 -21.69
N VAL A 86 -0.19 -22.55 -22.68
CA VAL A 86 -0.39 -21.91 -23.98
C VAL A 86 -1.10 -20.58 -23.81
N LEU A 87 -2.20 -20.55 -23.05
CA LEU A 87 -2.98 -19.34 -22.79
C LEU A 87 -2.17 -18.30 -22.00
N ARG A 88 -1.42 -18.73 -20.97
CA ARG A 88 -0.51 -17.86 -20.21
C ARG A 88 0.51 -17.19 -21.12
N SER A 89 1.11 -17.95 -22.04
CA SER A 89 2.11 -17.44 -22.98
C SER A 89 1.49 -16.46 -23.98
N GLN A 90 0.28 -16.73 -24.46
CA GLN A 90 -0.47 -15.84 -25.34
C GLN A 90 -0.82 -14.52 -24.66
N VAL A 91 -1.38 -14.57 -23.44
CA VAL A 91 -1.74 -13.38 -22.65
C VAL A 91 -0.50 -12.54 -22.37
N HIS A 92 0.60 -13.16 -21.95
CA HIS A 92 1.87 -12.45 -21.72
C HIS A 92 2.37 -11.77 -23.00
N LYS A 93 2.37 -12.47 -24.14
CA LYS A 93 2.78 -11.90 -25.43
C LYS A 93 1.89 -10.74 -25.87
N GLN A 94 0.57 -10.87 -25.73
CA GLN A 94 -0.38 -9.83 -26.11
C GLN A 94 -0.24 -8.58 -25.24
N TRP A 95 0.03 -8.73 -23.94
CA TRP A 95 0.30 -7.61 -23.06
C TRP A 95 1.65 -6.96 -23.33
N PHE A 96 2.69 -7.77 -23.61
CA PHE A 96 4.00 -7.25 -23.98
C PHE A 96 3.93 -6.37 -25.24
N LEU A 97 3.15 -6.82 -26.23
CA LEU A 97 2.85 -6.12 -27.50
C LEU A 97 1.72 -5.08 -27.39
N GLU A 98 1.23 -4.77 -26.18
CA GLU A 98 0.23 -3.72 -25.92
C GLU A 98 -1.12 -3.90 -26.62
N LYS A 99 -1.44 -5.14 -27.03
CA LYS A 99 -2.79 -5.52 -27.45
C LYS A 99 -3.73 -5.62 -26.26
N ILE A 100 -3.18 -5.97 -25.11
CA ILE A 100 -3.82 -5.92 -23.79
C ILE A 100 -3.04 -4.89 -22.97
N ASN A 101 -3.74 -3.99 -22.28
CA ASN A 101 -3.09 -2.97 -21.45
C ASN A 101 -2.89 -3.46 -20.02
N ILE A 102 -3.81 -4.29 -19.52
CA ILE A 102 -3.90 -4.63 -18.10
C ILE A 102 -3.80 -6.14 -17.91
N ILE A 103 -2.83 -6.56 -17.09
CA ILE A 103 -2.79 -7.93 -16.57
C ILE A 103 -3.33 -7.93 -15.15
N VAL A 104 -4.37 -8.70 -14.91
CA VAL A 104 -4.92 -8.96 -13.57
C VAL A 104 -4.39 -10.30 -13.10
N ALA A 105 -3.54 -10.32 -12.08
CA ALA A 105 -2.77 -11.51 -11.75
C ALA A 105 -2.64 -11.82 -10.27
N THR A 106 -2.38 -13.08 -9.96
CA THR A 106 -1.83 -13.47 -8.66
C THR A 106 -0.30 -13.31 -8.68
N VAL A 107 0.34 -13.61 -7.55
CA VAL A 107 1.82 -13.66 -7.42
C VAL A 107 2.51 -14.57 -8.45
N ALA A 108 1.76 -15.46 -9.12
CA ALA A 108 2.27 -16.29 -10.21
C ALA A 108 2.79 -15.47 -11.41
N PHE A 109 2.28 -14.25 -11.60
CA PHE A 109 2.83 -13.30 -12.57
C PHE A 109 4.02 -12.55 -11.96
N GLY A 110 5.14 -13.29 -11.80
CA GLY A 110 6.29 -12.79 -11.06
C GLY A 110 7.66 -13.08 -11.68
N MET A 111 7.90 -14.31 -12.12
CA MET A 111 9.19 -14.69 -12.68
C MET A 111 9.26 -14.35 -14.17
N GLY A 112 10.35 -13.73 -14.61
CA GLY A 112 10.64 -13.48 -16.03
C GLY A 112 9.88 -12.33 -16.68
N ILE A 113 9.14 -11.52 -15.92
CA ILE A 113 8.51 -10.30 -16.45
C ILE A 113 9.57 -9.20 -16.52
N ASP A 114 9.81 -8.71 -17.73
CA ASP A 114 10.73 -7.61 -18.00
C ASP A 114 10.18 -6.65 -19.06
N LYS A 115 8.91 -6.23 -18.91
CA LYS A 115 8.36 -5.12 -19.70
C LYS A 115 8.86 -3.81 -19.08
N PRO A 116 9.60 -2.96 -19.82
CA PRO A 116 10.18 -1.74 -19.27
C PRO A 116 9.11 -0.68 -18.91
N ASN A 117 8.06 -0.62 -19.71
CA ASN A 117 7.10 0.49 -19.74
C ASN A 117 5.78 0.21 -18.99
N VAL A 118 5.87 -0.34 -17.78
CA VAL A 118 4.71 -0.52 -16.89
C VAL A 118 4.46 0.77 -16.10
N ARG A 119 3.34 1.46 -16.33
CA ARG A 119 3.01 2.76 -15.72
C ARG A 119 2.31 2.67 -14.38
N PHE A 120 1.63 1.56 -14.13
CA PHE A 120 1.00 1.35 -12.84
C PHE A 120 1.04 -0.11 -12.40
N VAL A 121 1.19 -0.29 -11.10
CA VAL A 121 0.93 -1.53 -10.40
C VAL A 121 -0.12 -1.23 -9.34
N LEU A 122 -1.30 -1.83 -9.46
CA LEU A 122 -2.36 -1.74 -8.47
C LEU A 122 -2.41 -3.03 -7.67
N HIS A 123 -2.54 -2.92 -6.36
CA HIS A 123 -2.83 -4.06 -5.50
C HIS A 123 -4.31 -4.02 -5.17
N TYR A 124 -5.10 -4.84 -5.86
CA TYR A 124 -6.52 -5.03 -5.55
C TYR A 124 -6.69 -5.61 -4.15
N SER A 125 -5.80 -6.51 -3.74
CA SER A 125 -5.65 -6.96 -2.35
C SER A 125 -4.22 -6.76 -1.91
N THR A 126 -4.03 -6.46 -0.64
CA THR A 126 -2.68 -6.32 -0.04
C THR A 126 -1.85 -7.60 -0.19
N SER A 127 -0.53 -7.44 -0.26
CA SER A 127 0.42 -8.55 -0.30
C SER A 127 0.52 -9.23 1.07
N LYS A 128 1.08 -10.45 1.11
CA LYS A 128 1.31 -11.21 2.35
C LYS A 128 2.35 -10.58 3.27
N SER A 129 3.28 -9.81 2.69
CA SER A 129 4.38 -9.17 3.40
C SER A 129 4.86 -7.93 2.64
N LEU A 130 5.61 -7.08 3.33
CA LEU A 130 6.17 -5.87 2.73
C LEU A 130 7.25 -6.17 1.69
N GLU A 131 7.98 -7.29 1.80
CA GLU A 131 8.93 -7.73 0.76
C GLU A 131 8.21 -8.13 -0.53
N ASN A 132 7.10 -8.86 -0.42
CA ASN A 132 6.30 -9.24 -1.58
C ASN A 132 5.74 -7.98 -2.26
N TYR A 133 5.20 -7.04 -1.48
CA TYR A 133 4.72 -5.76 -2.00
C TYR A 133 5.83 -4.98 -2.72
N TYR A 134 7.04 -4.90 -2.14
CA TYR A 134 8.18 -4.24 -2.76
C TYR A 134 8.58 -4.89 -4.10
N GLN A 135 8.66 -6.22 -4.15
CA GLN A 135 8.99 -6.94 -5.40
C GLN A 135 7.91 -6.80 -6.47
N GLU A 136 6.63 -6.89 -6.08
CA GLU A 136 5.48 -6.75 -6.97
C GLU A 136 5.37 -5.34 -7.54
N SER A 137 5.43 -4.32 -6.67
CA SER A 137 5.38 -2.90 -7.06
C SER A 137 6.61 -2.49 -7.89
N GLY A 138 7.79 -3.06 -7.62
CA GLY A 138 9.03 -2.79 -8.34
C GLY A 138 9.04 -3.20 -9.83
N ARG A 139 7.98 -3.84 -10.31
CA ARG A 139 7.74 -4.11 -11.75
C ARG A 139 7.34 -2.87 -12.53
N ALA A 140 6.85 -1.85 -11.85
CA ALA A 140 6.57 -0.55 -12.43
C ALA A 140 7.85 0.17 -12.86
N GLY A 141 7.77 0.97 -13.93
CA GLY A 141 8.76 1.99 -14.29
C GLY A 141 10.19 1.49 -14.43
N ARG A 142 10.42 0.35 -15.10
CA ARG A 142 11.78 -0.18 -15.32
C ARG A 142 12.57 0.62 -16.36
N ASP A 143 11.88 1.36 -17.20
CA ASP A 143 12.42 2.43 -18.06
C ASP A 143 12.83 3.71 -17.31
N ALA A 144 12.79 3.72 -15.97
CA ALA A 144 13.02 4.88 -15.11
C ALA A 144 12.02 6.04 -15.30
N ALA A 145 11.00 5.88 -16.14
CA ALA A 145 9.91 6.84 -16.25
C ALA A 145 8.98 6.74 -15.04
N THR A 146 8.25 7.82 -14.76
CA THR A 146 7.32 7.89 -13.63
C THR A 146 6.28 6.76 -13.73
N ALA A 147 6.07 6.06 -12.62
CA ALA A 147 5.04 5.04 -12.52
C ALA A 147 4.43 5.04 -11.11
N ALA A 148 3.20 4.54 -10.98
CA ALA A 148 2.47 4.54 -9.73
C ALA A 148 2.29 3.13 -9.16
N CYS A 149 2.42 3.01 -7.84
CA CYS A 149 2.19 1.82 -7.06
C CYS A 149 1.08 2.14 -6.05
N VAL A 150 -0.15 1.71 -6.35
CA VAL A 150 -1.33 2.04 -5.54
C VAL A 150 -1.85 0.77 -4.89
N LEU A 151 -1.88 0.74 -3.56
CA LEU A 151 -2.44 -0.37 -2.81
C LEU A 151 -3.83 -0.03 -2.30
N ILE A 152 -4.80 -0.90 -2.60
CA ILE A 152 -6.16 -0.77 -2.09
C ILE A 152 -6.27 -1.65 -0.84
N TRP A 153 -6.35 -1.01 0.32
CA TRP A 153 -6.46 -1.67 1.61
C TRP A 153 -7.92 -1.89 1.98
N ARG A 154 -8.26 -3.14 2.35
CA ARG A 154 -9.55 -3.50 2.94
C ARG A 154 -9.36 -4.29 4.21
N PHE A 155 -10.18 -4.01 5.20
CA PHE A 155 -10.17 -4.72 6.48
C PHE A 155 -10.38 -6.24 6.34
N SER A 156 -11.22 -6.67 5.40
CA SER A 156 -11.47 -8.09 5.15
C SER A 156 -10.25 -8.85 4.61
N ASP A 157 -9.34 -8.18 3.90
CA ASP A 157 -8.14 -8.81 3.34
C ASP A 157 -7.17 -9.24 4.45
N LEU A 158 -7.15 -8.54 5.59
CA LEU A 158 -6.37 -8.94 6.77
C LEU A 158 -6.67 -10.37 7.19
N PHE A 159 -7.94 -10.72 7.37
CA PHE A 159 -8.33 -12.05 7.86
C PHE A 159 -8.17 -13.13 6.80
N ARG A 160 -8.41 -12.81 5.52
CA ARG A 160 -8.17 -13.73 4.39
C ARG A 160 -6.70 -14.12 4.30
N LEU A 161 -5.80 -13.13 4.40
CA LEU A 161 -4.37 -13.35 4.40
C LEU A 161 -3.90 -14.05 5.68
N ALA A 162 -4.42 -13.66 6.85
CA ALA A 162 -4.06 -14.27 8.13
C ALA A 162 -4.34 -15.77 8.13
N SER A 163 -5.52 -16.18 7.66
CA SER A 163 -5.85 -17.60 7.50
C SER A 163 -4.89 -18.33 6.56
N MET A 164 -4.47 -17.68 5.45
CA MET A 164 -3.55 -18.26 4.48
C MET A 164 -2.12 -18.42 5.03
N VAL A 165 -1.64 -17.47 5.83
CA VAL A 165 -0.27 -17.48 6.37
C VAL A 165 -0.19 -18.10 7.77
N SER A 166 -1.30 -18.62 8.31
CA SER A 166 -1.40 -19.16 9.68
C SER A 166 -0.43 -20.33 9.94
N ALA A 167 -0.13 -21.13 8.92
CA ALA A 167 0.82 -22.24 9.01
C ALA A 167 2.29 -21.81 8.79
N GLU A 168 2.54 -20.58 8.33
CA GLU A 168 3.89 -20.07 8.09
C GLU A 168 4.49 -19.52 9.41
N ARG A 169 5.66 -20.01 9.82
CA ARG A 169 6.31 -19.65 11.11
C ARG A 169 6.39 -18.14 11.38
N THR A 170 6.64 -17.34 10.35
CA THR A 170 6.74 -15.87 10.44
C THR A 170 5.65 -15.16 9.65
N GLY A 171 4.66 -15.89 9.13
CA GLY A 171 3.65 -15.38 8.21
C GLY A 171 2.81 -14.26 8.83
N LEU A 172 2.29 -14.48 10.04
CA LEU A 172 1.46 -13.49 10.72
C LEU A 172 2.24 -12.22 11.07
N ALA A 173 3.49 -12.36 11.54
CA ALA A 173 4.35 -11.22 11.85
C ALA A 173 4.63 -10.36 10.60
N LYS A 174 4.93 -11.00 9.46
CA LYS A 174 5.13 -10.33 8.17
C LYS A 174 3.85 -9.66 7.67
N LEU A 175 2.70 -10.29 7.87
CA LEU A 175 1.41 -9.71 7.53
C LEU A 175 1.13 -8.47 8.38
N TYR A 176 1.40 -8.50 9.68
CA TYR A 176 1.24 -7.33 10.56
C TYR A 176 2.12 -6.16 10.12
N GLN A 177 3.36 -6.39 9.70
CA GLN A 177 4.21 -5.34 9.13
C GLN A 177 3.61 -4.74 7.84
N MET A 178 2.96 -5.56 7.01
CA MET A 178 2.25 -5.07 5.84
C MET A 178 1.00 -4.25 6.22
N VAL A 179 0.27 -4.66 7.26
CA VAL A 179 -0.87 -3.89 7.79
C VAL A 179 -0.40 -2.57 8.40
N GLU A 180 0.69 -2.55 9.16
CA GLU A 180 1.33 -1.32 9.66
C GLU A 180 1.61 -0.35 8.51
N TYR A 181 2.21 -0.85 7.42
CA TYR A 181 2.45 -0.05 6.23
C TYR A 181 1.16 0.56 5.66
N CYS A 182 0.05 -0.18 5.65
CA CYS A 182 -1.24 0.30 5.13
C CYS A 182 -1.89 1.34 6.07
N LEU A 183 -1.81 1.13 7.38
CA LEU A 183 -2.46 1.98 8.37
C LEU A 183 -1.69 3.26 8.67
N ASP A 184 -0.36 3.27 8.50
CA ASP A 184 0.47 4.44 8.82
C ASP A 184 0.06 5.68 8.00
N PRO A 185 -0.45 6.76 8.63
CA PRO A 185 -0.90 7.94 7.92
C PRO A 185 0.15 9.06 7.80
N VAL A 186 1.35 8.91 8.40
CA VAL A 186 2.29 10.03 8.64
C VAL A 186 3.66 9.78 8.03
N THR A 187 4.17 8.57 8.18
CA THR A 187 5.52 8.18 7.81
C THR A 187 5.64 8.05 6.31
N CYS A 188 6.72 8.56 5.72
CA CYS A 188 7.00 8.39 4.30
C CYS A 188 6.94 6.89 3.92
N ARG A 189 6.21 6.53 2.85
CA ARG A 189 6.10 5.13 2.38
C ARG A 189 7.46 4.50 2.09
N ARG A 190 8.37 5.25 1.47
CA ARG A 190 9.76 4.80 1.24
C ARG A 190 10.54 4.57 2.51
N ARG A 191 10.33 5.40 3.55
CA ARG A 191 10.96 5.21 4.86
C ARG A 191 10.51 3.90 5.51
N LEU A 192 9.22 3.58 5.41
CA LEU A 192 8.68 2.32 5.92
C LEU A 192 9.31 1.11 5.19
N ILE A 193 9.38 1.16 3.87
CA ILE A 193 10.05 0.13 3.04
C ILE A 193 11.55 0.03 3.38
N ALA A 194 12.27 1.15 3.45
CA ALA A 194 13.70 1.18 3.75
C ALA A 194 14.00 0.62 5.15
N ARG A 195 13.23 1.01 6.17
CA ARG A 195 13.34 0.47 7.53
C ARG A 195 13.14 -1.04 7.54
N HIS A 196 12.15 -1.53 6.81
CA HIS A 196 11.84 -2.95 6.70
C HIS A 196 12.97 -3.75 6.04
N LEU A 197 13.53 -3.23 4.94
CA LEU A 197 14.64 -3.85 4.21
C LEU A 197 16.01 -3.62 4.85
N SER A 198 16.05 -2.95 6.01
CA SER A 198 17.30 -2.56 6.70
C SER A 198 18.24 -1.76 5.81
N ASP A 199 17.68 -0.88 4.97
CA ASP A 199 18.43 0.03 4.10
C ASP A 199 18.90 1.26 4.88
N GLY A 200 20.15 1.23 5.35
CA GLY A 200 20.78 2.35 6.05
C GLY A 200 21.14 3.54 5.17
N SER A 201 21.00 3.44 3.85
CA SER A 201 21.34 4.53 2.92
C SER A 201 20.19 5.53 2.71
N TRP A 202 18.99 5.22 3.18
CA TRP A 202 17.81 6.06 2.96
C TRP A 202 17.87 7.39 3.74
N SER A 203 17.51 8.46 3.05
CA SER A 203 17.40 9.82 3.56
C SER A 203 16.03 10.43 3.25
N PRO A 204 15.53 11.41 4.04
CA PRO A 204 14.27 12.09 3.74
C PRO A 204 14.21 12.75 2.35
N THR A 205 15.36 13.17 1.81
CA THR A 205 15.49 13.77 0.49
C THR A 205 15.26 12.76 -0.65
N ASP A 206 15.34 11.45 -0.39
CA ASP A 206 15.15 10.41 -1.42
C ASP A 206 13.71 10.24 -1.90
N CYS A 207 12.74 10.79 -1.16
CA CYS A 207 11.33 10.66 -1.50
C CYS A 207 10.87 11.72 -2.51
N LEU A 208 11.34 12.96 -2.40
CA LEU A 208 10.93 14.08 -3.28
C LEU A 208 9.40 14.16 -3.51
N LYS A 209 8.61 13.96 -2.45
CA LYS A 209 7.13 13.96 -2.49
C LYS A 209 6.53 12.90 -3.43
N ALA A 210 7.24 11.81 -3.70
CA ALA A 210 6.75 10.68 -4.47
C ALA A 210 6.04 9.61 -3.61
N CYS A 211 5.36 10.02 -2.54
CA CYS A 211 4.36 9.19 -1.87
C CYS A 211 3.21 10.04 -1.28
N ASP A 212 2.06 9.40 -1.09
CA ASP A 212 0.86 9.99 -0.50
C ASP A 212 1.11 10.71 0.84
N ASN A 213 1.81 10.09 1.79
CA ASN A 213 2.09 10.66 3.12
C ASN A 213 2.95 11.92 3.04
N CYS A 214 3.99 11.93 2.19
CA CYS A 214 4.81 13.12 1.99
C CYS A 214 4.06 14.23 1.26
N ARG A 215 3.19 13.90 0.29
CA ARG A 215 2.36 14.90 -0.40
C ARG A 215 1.34 15.53 0.54
N ARG A 216 0.71 14.75 1.42
CA ARG A 216 -0.25 15.27 2.41
C ARG A 216 0.37 16.26 3.38
N ARG A 217 1.61 16.02 3.81
CA ARG A 217 2.33 16.88 4.78
C ARG A 217 2.63 18.28 4.26
N ASP A 218 2.89 18.40 2.96
CA ASP A 218 3.39 19.63 2.33
C ASP A 218 2.29 20.59 1.90
N GLN A 219 1.04 20.13 1.80
CA GLN A 219 -0.10 20.99 1.49
C GLN A 219 -0.40 21.87 2.72
N ALA A 220 -0.06 23.17 2.63
CA ALA A 220 -0.31 24.16 3.68
C ALA A 220 -1.79 24.12 4.10
N GLY A 221 -2.06 23.79 5.38
CA GLY A 221 -3.40 23.61 5.93
C GLY A 221 -3.88 22.15 6.09
N LEU A 222 -3.09 21.14 5.67
CA LEU A 222 -3.37 19.71 5.91
C LEU A 222 -2.61 19.09 7.09
N THR A 223 -1.75 19.87 7.77
CA THR A 223 -1.07 19.48 9.02
C THR A 223 -2.03 19.15 10.17
N GLU A 224 -3.35 19.38 10.01
CA GLU A 224 -4.39 19.16 11.03
C GLU A 224 -5.27 17.91 10.83
N ARG A 225 -4.96 16.98 9.90
CA ARG A 225 -5.87 15.83 9.62
C ARG A 225 -5.47 14.48 10.20
N VAL A 226 -4.34 14.38 10.91
CA VAL A 226 -3.97 13.18 11.67
C VAL A 226 -4.12 13.49 13.15
N SER A 227 -5.14 12.91 13.76
CA SER A 227 -5.42 13.04 15.18
C SER A 227 -4.81 11.85 15.92
N ASN A 228 -4.16 12.12 17.06
CA ASN A 228 -3.83 11.06 18.00
C ASN A 228 -5.00 10.92 18.97
N LEU A 229 -5.71 9.80 18.85
CA LEU A 229 -6.94 9.52 19.61
C LEU A 229 -6.61 8.67 20.84
N ASN A 230 -7.06 9.09 22.02
CA ASN A 230 -6.97 8.25 23.22
C ASN A 230 -7.98 7.10 23.09
N VAL A 231 -7.49 5.88 22.90
CA VAL A 231 -8.32 4.68 22.68
C VAL A 231 -8.30 3.72 23.88
N THR A 232 -7.75 4.13 25.02
CA THR A 232 -7.59 3.29 26.22
C THR A 232 -8.92 2.65 26.65
N ASN A 233 -9.94 3.48 26.85
CA ASN A 233 -11.27 3.03 27.25
C ASN A 233 -11.95 2.18 26.16
N LEU A 234 -11.65 2.44 24.89
CA LEU A 234 -12.19 1.66 23.77
C LEU A 234 -11.59 0.26 23.74
N ILE A 235 -10.30 0.10 24.05
CA ILE A 235 -9.64 -1.21 24.17
C ILE A 235 -10.25 -2.02 25.31
N GLN A 236 -10.48 -1.39 26.46
CA GLN A 236 -11.11 -2.02 27.62
C GLN A 236 -12.54 -2.48 27.29
N ALA A 237 -13.39 -1.59 26.78
CA ALA A 237 -14.77 -1.92 26.38
C ALA A 237 -14.83 -3.01 25.31
N THR A 238 -13.89 -3.01 24.34
CA THR A 238 -13.80 -4.06 23.31
C THR A 238 -13.42 -5.40 23.93
N SER A 239 -12.51 -5.41 24.90
CA SER A 239 -12.09 -6.62 25.59
C SER A 239 -13.24 -7.24 26.39
N GLU A 240 -13.98 -6.41 27.13
CA GLU A 240 -15.17 -6.83 27.86
C GLU A 240 -16.28 -7.36 26.94
N LEU A 241 -16.51 -6.71 25.79
CA LEU A 241 -17.46 -7.18 24.79
C LEU A 241 -17.14 -8.59 24.31
N LEU A 242 -15.86 -8.86 24.00
CA LEU A 242 -15.38 -10.16 23.54
C LEU A 242 -15.48 -11.22 24.64
N ILE A 243 -15.07 -10.91 25.87
CA ILE A 243 -15.18 -11.81 27.03
C ILE A 243 -16.65 -12.16 27.30
N ASN A 244 -17.56 -11.19 27.20
CA ASN A 244 -18.99 -11.41 27.40
C ASN A 244 -19.58 -12.35 26.33
N HIS A 245 -19.18 -12.22 25.06
CA HIS A 245 -19.64 -13.13 24.00
C HIS A 245 -19.06 -14.55 24.18
N GLN A 246 -17.80 -14.65 24.57
CA GLN A 246 -17.17 -15.94 24.82
C GLN A 246 -17.78 -16.66 26.04
N ASN A 247 -17.95 -15.98 27.16
CA ASN A 247 -18.38 -16.62 28.41
C ASN A 247 -19.91 -16.79 28.49
N ARG A 248 -20.68 -15.75 28.18
CA ARG A 248 -22.15 -15.78 28.35
C ARG A 248 -22.87 -16.40 27.15
N LYS A 249 -22.39 -16.12 25.93
CA LYS A 249 -23.04 -16.60 24.70
C LYS A 249 -22.37 -17.84 24.10
N GLN A 250 -21.21 -18.26 24.63
CA GLN A 250 -20.41 -19.37 24.08
C GLN A 250 -20.12 -19.17 22.57
N GLU A 251 -19.95 -17.91 22.16
CA GLU A 251 -19.82 -17.51 20.75
C GLU A 251 -18.43 -16.91 20.51
N ARG A 252 -17.68 -17.45 19.54
CA ARG A 252 -16.41 -16.89 19.09
C ARG A 252 -16.66 -15.83 18.01
N VAL A 253 -15.99 -14.69 18.13
CA VAL A 253 -16.25 -13.52 17.28
C VAL A 253 -15.18 -13.39 16.19
N THR A 254 -15.59 -13.27 14.93
CA THR A 254 -14.69 -12.97 13.81
C THR A 254 -14.44 -11.47 13.70
N GLY A 255 -13.36 -11.05 13.03
CA GLY A 255 -13.06 -9.62 12.85
C GLY A 255 -14.21 -8.79 12.26
N PRO A 256 -14.80 -9.19 11.12
CA PRO A 256 -15.97 -8.50 10.57
C PRO A 256 -17.16 -8.46 11.53
N LYS A 257 -17.43 -9.57 12.24
CA LYS A 257 -18.51 -9.63 13.23
C LYS A 257 -18.24 -8.71 14.42
N LEU A 258 -16.99 -8.58 14.86
CA LEU A 258 -16.61 -7.64 15.92
C LEU A 258 -16.95 -6.21 15.51
N VAL A 259 -16.59 -5.80 14.30
CA VAL A 259 -16.96 -4.47 13.77
C VAL A 259 -18.47 -4.28 13.78
N ASP A 260 -19.25 -5.26 13.29
CA ASP A 260 -20.71 -5.17 13.30
C ASP A 260 -21.28 -5.05 14.72
N LEU A 261 -20.71 -5.77 15.70
CA LEU A 261 -21.09 -5.68 17.12
C LEU A 261 -20.74 -4.31 17.71
N MET A 262 -19.57 -3.75 17.39
CA MET A 262 -19.14 -2.43 17.86
C MET A 262 -20.03 -1.31 17.32
N VAL A 263 -20.46 -1.42 16.06
CA VAL A 263 -21.37 -0.44 15.43
C VAL A 263 -22.73 -0.38 16.12
N VAL A 264 -23.24 -1.51 16.64
CA VAL A 264 -24.56 -1.55 17.28
C VAL A 264 -24.52 -1.35 18.80
N ASN A 265 -23.37 -1.55 19.45
CA ASN A 265 -23.24 -1.48 20.90
C ASN A 265 -23.26 -0.02 21.40
N THR A 266 -24.25 0.33 22.23
CA THR A 266 -24.48 1.68 22.74
C THR A 266 -23.37 2.19 23.66
N GLU A 267 -22.79 1.31 24.48
CA GLU A 267 -21.69 1.63 25.39
C GLU A 267 -20.41 1.97 24.61
N ILE A 268 -20.04 1.13 23.64
CA ILE A 268 -18.91 1.39 22.75
C ILE A 268 -19.11 2.71 21.99
N ARG A 269 -20.32 2.97 21.49
CA ARG A 269 -20.62 4.25 20.83
C ARG A 269 -20.50 5.45 21.76
N SER A 270 -20.91 5.31 23.03
CA SER A 270 -20.73 6.34 24.05
C SER A 270 -19.24 6.66 24.26
N VAL A 271 -18.41 5.62 24.39
CA VAL A 271 -16.95 5.76 24.49
C VAL A 271 -16.37 6.46 23.26
N VAL A 272 -16.76 6.04 22.05
CA VAL A 272 -16.26 6.63 20.79
C VAL A 272 -16.65 8.09 20.64
N ASN A 273 -17.86 8.49 21.05
CA ASN A 273 -18.26 9.90 21.04
C ASN A 273 -17.37 10.77 21.94
N GLY A 274 -16.83 10.22 23.03
CA GLY A 274 -15.83 10.89 23.87
C GLY A 274 -14.44 10.96 23.24
N VAL A 275 -14.11 10.08 22.29
CA VAL A 275 -12.81 10.02 21.60
C VAL A 275 -12.78 10.89 20.35
N ARG A 276 -13.88 11.00 19.60
CA ARG A 276 -13.97 11.80 18.38
C ARG A 276 -14.26 13.27 18.70
N TRP A 277 -13.24 14.13 18.61
CA TRP A 277 -13.38 15.59 18.78
C TRP A 277 -14.19 16.27 17.66
N SER A 278 -14.33 15.66 16.48
CA SER A 278 -15.05 16.23 15.35
C SER A 278 -16.34 15.45 15.03
N ALA A 279 -17.49 16.14 15.12
CA ALA A 279 -18.83 15.63 14.80
C ALA A 279 -19.06 15.36 13.29
N ARG A 280 -18.01 15.26 12.47
CA ARG A 280 -18.09 15.40 11.00
C ARG A 280 -17.96 14.11 10.20
N SER A 281 -17.59 12.99 10.81
CA SER A 281 -17.51 11.69 10.13
C SER A 281 -18.54 10.72 10.70
N ARG A 282 -19.60 10.46 9.91
CA ARG A 282 -20.68 9.49 10.22
C ARG A 282 -20.31 8.04 9.89
N ASP A 283 -19.09 7.77 9.42
CA ASP A 283 -18.68 6.39 9.10
C ASP A 283 -18.03 5.73 10.31
N ASP A 284 -18.88 5.26 11.22
CA ASP A 284 -18.46 4.50 12.42
C ASP A 284 -17.78 3.19 12.03
N ARG A 285 -18.20 2.55 10.92
CA ARG A 285 -17.67 1.27 10.48
C ARG A 285 -16.19 1.37 10.12
N ARG A 286 -15.79 2.36 9.34
CA ARG A 286 -14.38 2.58 8.96
C ARG A 286 -13.46 2.76 10.14
N PHE A 287 -13.91 3.54 11.11
CA PHE A 287 -13.13 3.77 12.31
C PHE A 287 -12.95 2.48 13.10
N PHE A 288 -14.01 1.68 13.27
CA PHE A 288 -13.89 0.39 13.93
C PHE A 288 -13.03 -0.60 13.16
N GLU A 289 -13.12 -0.65 11.83
CA GLU A 289 -12.23 -1.45 10.99
C GLU A 289 -10.76 -1.05 11.18
N TYR A 290 -10.46 0.25 11.17
CA TYR A 290 -9.13 0.78 11.44
C TYR A 290 -8.67 0.43 12.87
N PHE A 291 -9.51 0.69 13.87
CA PHE A 291 -9.21 0.43 15.28
C PHE A 291 -8.93 -1.04 15.56
N VAL A 292 -9.74 -1.95 15.00
CA VAL A 292 -9.53 -3.40 15.18
C VAL A 292 -8.23 -3.83 14.51
N ALA A 293 -7.96 -3.38 13.28
CA ALA A 293 -6.70 -3.70 12.58
C ALA A 293 -5.48 -3.16 13.33
N TRP A 294 -5.53 -1.90 13.79
CA TRP A 294 -4.49 -1.27 14.58
C TRP A 294 -4.27 -2.00 15.92
N SER A 295 -5.35 -2.41 16.59
CA SER A 295 -5.29 -3.14 17.86
C SER A 295 -4.70 -4.54 17.72
N LEU A 296 -4.92 -5.22 16.59
CA LEU A 296 -4.32 -6.52 16.29
C LEU A 296 -2.81 -6.41 16.06
N VAL A 297 -2.41 -5.41 15.28
CA VAL A 297 -1.00 -5.09 15.01
C VAL A 297 -0.25 -4.72 16.28
N ASN A 298 -0.85 -3.89 17.15
CA ASN A 298 -0.25 -3.44 18.41
C ASN A 298 -0.46 -4.43 19.57
N HIS A 299 -0.96 -5.64 19.30
CA HIS A 299 -1.13 -6.72 20.28
C HIS A 299 -2.08 -6.42 21.46
N TRP A 300 -3.01 -5.50 21.30
CA TRP A 300 -4.14 -5.31 22.21
C TRP A 300 -5.20 -6.39 22.00
N LEU A 301 -5.42 -6.76 20.74
CA LEU A 301 -6.18 -7.92 20.30
C LEU A 301 -5.25 -8.96 19.71
N LYS A 302 -5.65 -10.23 19.74
CA LYS A 302 -4.94 -11.33 19.07
C LYS A 302 -5.88 -12.13 18.17
N MET A 303 -5.31 -12.76 17.16
CA MET A 303 -6.01 -13.71 16.30
C MET A 303 -5.89 -15.13 16.86
N GLU A 304 -6.99 -15.87 16.85
CA GLU A 304 -7.01 -17.30 17.10
C GLU A 304 -7.53 -18.05 15.89
N PHE A 305 -6.78 -19.05 15.46
CA PHE A 305 -7.11 -19.85 14.29
C PHE A 305 -7.84 -21.13 14.70
N HIS A 306 -8.85 -21.49 13.94
CA HIS A 306 -9.55 -22.75 14.05
C HIS A 306 -9.55 -23.46 12.72
N PHE A 307 -9.05 -24.71 12.71
CA PHE A 307 -8.91 -25.51 11.51
C PHE A 307 -10.16 -26.37 11.33
N THR A 308 -10.87 -26.14 10.24
CA THR A 308 -12.00 -26.96 9.78
C THR A 308 -11.55 -27.78 8.56
N PRO A 309 -12.29 -28.83 8.15
CA PRO A 309 -11.87 -29.68 7.03
C PRO A 309 -11.58 -28.95 5.71
N TYR A 310 -12.22 -27.79 5.47
CA TYR A 310 -12.13 -27.05 4.22
C TYR A 310 -11.59 -25.63 4.35
N SER A 311 -11.41 -25.12 5.58
CA SER A 311 -11.00 -23.73 5.77
C SER A 311 -10.36 -23.49 7.14
N THR A 312 -9.56 -22.43 7.22
CA THR A 312 -9.07 -21.90 8.49
C THR A 312 -9.88 -20.66 8.85
N VAL A 313 -10.62 -20.72 9.95
CA VAL A 313 -11.41 -19.59 10.46
C VAL A 313 -10.56 -18.79 11.43
N CYS A 314 -10.56 -17.47 11.26
CA CYS A 314 -9.84 -16.53 12.12
C CYS A 314 -10.81 -15.82 13.06
N TYR A 315 -10.66 -16.04 14.36
CA TYR A 315 -11.38 -15.34 15.41
C TYR A 315 -10.50 -14.26 16.04
N VAL A 316 -11.13 -13.28 16.67
CA VAL A 316 -10.47 -12.20 17.41
C VAL A 316 -10.81 -12.35 18.88
N VAL A 317 -9.78 -12.28 19.71
CA VAL A 317 -9.92 -12.35 21.17
C VAL A 317 -9.03 -11.28 21.83
N PRO A 318 -9.30 -10.92 23.10
CA PRO A 318 -8.43 -10.01 23.84
C PRO A 318 -7.04 -10.61 24.01
N SER A 319 -6.02 -9.74 24.01
CA SER A 319 -4.63 -10.16 24.26
C SER A 319 -4.07 -9.55 25.54
N ARG A 320 -4.13 -8.21 25.67
CA ARG A 320 -3.65 -7.46 26.82
C ARG A 320 -4.68 -6.40 27.19
N VAL A 321 -4.79 -6.09 28.48
CA VAL A 321 -5.64 -5.00 28.97
C VAL A 321 -4.73 -3.82 29.32
N PRO A 322 -5.11 -2.57 29.01
CA PRO A 322 -4.36 -1.40 29.47
C PRO A 322 -4.46 -1.30 30.98
N ASP A 323 -3.32 -1.32 31.68
CA ASP A 323 -3.27 -1.16 33.14
C ASP A 323 -3.41 0.31 33.54
N GLN A 324 -2.51 1.19 33.09
CA GLN A 324 -2.48 2.62 33.47
C GLN A 324 -2.03 3.58 32.34
N ASP A 325 -1.48 3.07 31.24
CA ASP A 325 -0.94 3.92 30.18
C ASP A 325 -2.04 4.48 29.28
N VAL A 326 -1.92 5.77 28.94
CA VAL A 326 -2.77 6.41 27.93
C VAL A 326 -2.33 5.93 26.55
N ILE A 327 -3.19 5.14 25.91
CA ILE A 327 -2.92 4.54 24.61
C ILE A 327 -3.43 5.46 23.50
N MET A 328 -2.51 5.97 22.69
CA MET A 328 -2.79 6.89 21.59
C MET A 328 -2.73 6.17 20.24
N MET A 329 -3.83 6.23 19.48
CA MET A 329 -3.91 5.70 18.13
C MET A 329 -3.89 6.86 17.12
N PRO A 330 -2.91 6.90 16.19
CA PRO A 330 -2.95 7.85 15.09
C PRO A 330 -4.10 7.48 14.15
N TYR A 331 -4.92 8.45 13.78
CA TYR A 331 -6.06 8.25 12.88
C TYR A 331 -6.22 9.44 11.93
N ALA A 332 -6.43 9.16 10.65
CA ALA A 332 -6.65 10.17 9.63
C ALA A 332 -8.09 10.12 9.13
N GLU A 333 -8.93 11.09 9.54
CA GLU A 333 -10.38 11.11 9.28
C GLU A 333 -10.75 11.22 7.79
N ASP A 334 -9.84 11.72 6.94
CA ASP A 334 -10.14 12.24 5.60
C ASP A 334 -9.33 11.55 4.47
N LEU A 335 -8.96 10.27 4.62
CA LEU A 335 -8.20 9.52 3.60
C LEU A 335 -8.92 9.40 2.23
N GLU A 336 -10.24 9.62 2.18
CA GLU A 336 -11.05 9.54 0.95
C GLU A 336 -10.95 10.75 0.00
N LYS A 337 -10.80 11.97 0.53
CA LYS A 337 -10.95 13.19 -0.29
C LYS A 337 -9.81 13.42 -1.28
N THR A 338 -8.77 12.60 -1.20
CA THR A 338 -7.64 12.60 -2.13
C THR A 338 -8.07 12.25 -3.57
N LEU A 339 -9.22 11.60 -3.76
CA LEU A 339 -9.70 11.11 -5.05
C LEU A 339 -10.54 12.14 -5.86
N LYS A 340 -11.28 13.06 -5.21
CA LYS A 340 -12.24 13.93 -5.92
C LYS A 340 -11.68 15.29 -6.35
N HIS A 341 -10.66 15.83 -5.68
CA HIS A 341 -10.15 17.18 -5.96
C HIS A 341 -8.98 17.26 -6.94
N ARG A 342 -8.58 16.16 -7.60
CA ARG A 342 -7.35 16.14 -8.42
C ARG A 342 -7.53 15.96 -9.92
N CYS A 343 -8.74 16.14 -10.44
CA CYS A 343 -8.90 16.34 -11.89
C CYS A 343 -8.35 17.69 -12.35
N GLU A 344 -8.13 18.66 -11.46
CA GLU A 344 -7.68 20.02 -11.82
C GLU A 344 -6.16 20.19 -11.66
N ASP A 345 -5.54 19.64 -10.60
CA ASP A 345 -4.12 19.87 -10.32
C ASP A 345 -3.12 19.05 -11.17
N GLN A 346 -3.59 18.05 -11.93
CA GLN A 346 -2.70 17.24 -12.79
C GLN A 346 -2.31 17.95 -14.10
N GLN A 347 -2.90 19.11 -14.41
CA GLN A 347 -2.47 19.92 -15.55
C GLN A 347 -1.14 20.67 -15.30
N ASP A 348 -0.74 20.88 -14.03
CA ASP A 348 0.49 21.62 -13.68
C ASP A 348 1.71 20.75 -13.33
N ALA A 349 1.54 19.43 -13.19
CA ALA A 349 2.67 18.52 -12.98
C ALA A 349 3.47 18.20 -14.27
N GLY A 350 3.01 18.71 -15.43
CA GLY A 350 3.65 18.54 -16.74
C GLY A 350 4.73 19.57 -17.09
N LYS A 351 5.07 20.50 -16.18
CA LYS A 351 6.10 21.52 -16.41
C LYS A 351 7.06 21.64 -15.24
N ILE A 352 7.98 20.68 -15.10
CA ILE A 352 9.17 20.85 -14.26
C ILE A 352 10.41 20.57 -15.12
N VAL A 353 11.04 21.68 -15.50
CA VAL A 353 12.43 21.87 -15.97
C VAL A 353 12.85 21.12 -17.23
N THR A 354 12.55 21.71 -18.39
CA THR A 354 13.44 21.61 -19.56
C THR A 354 14.65 22.51 -19.32
N GLU A 355 15.85 21.99 -19.57
CA GLU A 355 17.14 22.70 -19.52
C GLU A 355 17.09 24.06 -20.24
N PRO A 356 17.75 25.11 -19.74
CA PRO A 356 17.85 26.35 -20.47
C PRO A 356 18.77 26.17 -21.68
N LYS A 357 18.18 26.27 -22.88
CA LYS A 357 18.85 26.33 -24.17
C LYS A 357 19.95 27.40 -24.18
N LYS A 358 21.11 27.00 -24.71
CA LYS A 358 22.24 27.84 -25.12
C LYS A 358 21.79 29.15 -25.80
N LYS A 359 22.24 30.30 -25.28
CA LYS A 359 22.32 31.56 -26.04
C LYS A 359 23.74 31.73 -26.59
N LYS A 360 23.89 31.65 -27.92
CA LYS A 360 24.88 32.43 -28.70
C LYS A 360 24.29 33.86 -28.81
N HIS A 361 24.97 35.00 -28.80
CA HIS A 361 26.26 35.54 -29.25
C HIS A 361 26.38 36.92 -28.52
N CYS A 362 27.51 37.58 -28.23
CA CYS A 362 28.62 38.09 -29.07
C CYS A 362 29.64 38.83 -28.15
N PRO A 363 30.76 39.39 -28.66
CA PRO A 363 32.09 39.31 -28.06
C PRO A 363 32.46 40.47 -27.13
N ASN A 364 33.51 40.28 -26.32
CA ASN A 364 34.22 41.36 -25.66
C ASN A 364 35.74 41.14 -25.73
N PRO A 365 36.54 42.22 -25.58
CA PRO A 365 37.71 42.45 -26.40
C PRO A 365 38.99 41.82 -25.85
N VAL A 366 39.92 41.65 -26.80
CA VAL A 366 41.33 41.33 -26.60
C VAL A 366 41.95 42.26 -25.55
N GLN A 367 42.45 41.68 -24.45
CA GLN A 367 43.50 42.31 -23.64
C GLN A 367 44.75 41.45 -23.70
N THR A 368 45.75 42.06 -24.32
CA THR A 368 47.15 41.71 -24.43
C THR A 368 47.76 41.44 -23.05
N VAL A 369 48.38 40.27 -22.88
CA VAL A 369 49.35 40.03 -21.81
C VAL A 369 50.73 40.14 -22.42
N HIS A 370 51.46 41.17 -21.99
CA HIS A 370 52.87 41.36 -22.27
C HIS A 370 53.69 40.27 -21.57
N ILE A 371 54.64 39.73 -22.32
CA ILE A 371 55.78 38.96 -21.82
C ILE A 371 56.81 40.00 -21.38
N ASP A 372 57.23 39.94 -20.12
CA ASP A 372 58.52 40.48 -19.70
C ASP A 372 59.36 39.35 -19.14
N SER A 373 60.41 39.05 -19.89
CA SER A 373 61.64 38.40 -19.47
C SER A 373 62.52 39.41 -18.73
N ASP A 374 63.11 39.02 -17.59
CA ASP A 374 64.57 39.04 -17.36
C ASP A 374 64.95 39.03 -15.87
N SER A 375 66.08 38.31 -15.61
CA SER A 375 67.07 38.46 -14.52
C SER A 375 66.61 38.23 -13.07
N ASP A 376 67.21 37.37 -12.24
CA ASP A 376 68.58 36.82 -12.16
C ASP A 376 68.59 35.32 -11.78
#